data_AF-A0A1W6KQG8-F1
#
_entry.id   AF-A0A1W6KQG8-F1
#
_cell.length_a   1.000
_cell.length_b   1.000
_cell.length_c   1.000
_cell.angle_alpha   90.00
_cell.angle_beta   90.00
_cell.angle_gamma   90.00
#
_symmetry.space_group_name_H-M   'P 1'
#
loop_
_entity.id
_entity.type
_entity.pdbx_description
1 polymer ?
#
loop_
_entity_poly.entity_id
_entity_poly.type
_entity_poly.pdbx_seq_one_letter_code
_entity_poly.pdbx_strand_id
1 'polypeptide(L)'
;MSTSDTATLLEDAADRIADISRSDRQIMLRRAALRLRNASAVSMDDDVEEVLRDLAGEFGMTRNDTISFIVREWMEKNLYLPVHVLDEDGDVDGSD
;
A
#
# COMPACT_ATOMS: atom_id res chain seq x y z
N MET A 1 -6.84 12.92 7.80
CA MET A 1 -7.91 12.38 6.95
C MET A 1 -7.45 11.04 6.41
N SER A 2 -7.75 9.99 7.15
CA SER A 2 -7.47 8.62 6.74
C SER A 2 -8.42 8.21 5.61
N THR A 3 -8.11 7.14 4.88
CA THR A 3 -9.01 6.55 3.86
C THR A 3 -10.38 6.20 4.46
N SER A 4 -10.40 5.74 5.71
CA SER A 4 -11.61 5.51 6.51
C SER A 4 -12.51 6.76 6.62
N ASP A 5 -11.93 7.95 6.82
CA ASP A 5 -12.70 9.19 6.98
C ASP A 5 -13.46 9.57 5.69
N THR A 6 -12.93 9.22 4.52
CA THR A 6 -13.57 9.55 3.25
C THR A 6 -14.74 8.61 2.94
N ALA A 7 -14.62 7.33 3.30
CA ALA A 7 -15.69 6.35 3.13
C ALA A 7 -16.92 6.72 3.97
N THR A 8 -16.72 7.03 5.25
CA THR A 8 -17.79 7.46 6.15
C THR A 8 -18.50 8.74 5.67
N LEU A 9 -17.74 9.71 5.15
CA LEU A 9 -18.32 10.93 4.58
C LEU A 9 -19.11 10.67 3.28
N LEU A 10 -18.72 9.68 2.49
CA LEU A 10 -19.46 9.29 1.29
C LEU A 10 -20.73 8.52 1.63
N GLU A 11 -20.70 7.70 2.67
CA GLU A 11 -21.85 6.94 3.17
C GLU A 11 -22.92 7.86 3.76
N ASP A 12 -22.55 8.77 4.67
CA ASP A 12 -23.47 9.80 5.22
C ASP A 12 -24.06 10.69 4.11
N ALA A 13 -23.23 11.04 3.11
CA ALA A 13 -23.70 11.80 1.95
C ALA A 13 -24.65 10.99 1.03
N ALA A 14 -24.51 9.67 0.98
CA ALA A 14 -25.41 8.80 0.24
C ALA A 14 -26.77 8.67 0.95
N ASP A 15 -26.76 8.52 2.28
CA ASP A 15 -27.96 8.46 3.11
C ASP A 15 -28.79 9.76 3.02
N ARG A 16 -28.11 10.88 2.79
CA ARG A 16 -28.72 12.22 2.70
C ARG A 16 -28.67 12.81 1.30
N ILE A 17 -28.57 11.99 0.26
CA ILE A 17 -28.30 12.45 -1.11
C ILE A 17 -29.39 13.37 -1.69
N ALA A 18 -30.61 13.28 -1.16
CA ALA A 18 -31.73 14.15 -1.51
C ALA A 18 -31.61 15.55 -0.89
N ASP A 19 -30.93 15.68 0.26
CA ASP A 19 -30.76 16.93 1.01
C ASP A 19 -29.54 17.74 0.56
N ILE A 20 -28.68 17.16 -0.28
CA ILE A 20 -27.40 17.75 -0.69
C ILE A 20 -27.53 18.38 -2.07
N SER A 21 -27.00 19.60 -2.20
CA SER A 21 -27.00 20.33 -3.46
C SER A 21 -26.31 19.51 -4.58
N ARG A 22 -26.76 19.68 -5.82
CA ARG A 22 -26.16 18.99 -6.98
C ARG A 22 -24.67 19.33 -7.13
N SER A 23 -24.28 20.57 -6.86
CA SER A 23 -22.90 21.05 -6.90
C SER A 23 -22.02 20.35 -5.86
N ASP A 24 -22.52 20.21 -4.63
CA ASP A 24 -21.75 19.57 -3.55
C ASP A 24 -21.55 18.08 -3.83
N ARG A 25 -22.57 17.41 -4.38
CA ARG A 25 -22.46 16.01 -4.84
C ARG A 25 -21.40 15.84 -5.92
N GLN A 26 -21.34 16.72 -6.92
CA GLN A 26 -20.31 16.67 -7.96
C GLN A 26 -18.89 16.83 -7.39
N ILE A 27 -18.71 17.75 -6.45
CA ILE A 27 -17.41 17.97 -5.80
C ILE A 27 -16.99 16.75 -4.99
N MET A 28 -17.92 16.16 -4.21
CA MET A 28 -17.64 14.96 -3.41
C MET A 28 -17.28 13.77 -4.30
N LEU A 29 -18.06 13.50 -5.35
CA LEU A 29 -17.79 12.40 -6.29
C LEU A 29 -16.45 12.56 -7.01
N ARG A 30 -16.10 13.79 -7.42
CA ARG A 30 -14.78 14.05 -8.04
C ARG A 30 -13.64 13.78 -7.07
N ARG A 31 -13.79 14.17 -5.79
CA ARG A 31 -12.79 13.91 -4.74
C ARG A 31 -12.68 12.43 -4.40
N ALA A 32 -13.80 11.71 -4.37
CA ALA A 32 -13.85 10.27 -4.18
C ALA A 32 -13.16 9.53 -5.32
N ALA A 33 -13.50 9.85 -6.57
CA ALA A 33 -12.90 9.25 -7.75
C ALA A 33 -11.37 9.50 -7.83
N LEU A 34 -10.91 10.71 -7.49
CA LEU A 34 -9.48 11.01 -7.42
C LEU A 34 -8.78 10.20 -6.33
N ARG A 35 -9.40 10.04 -5.16
CA ARG A 35 -8.85 9.20 -4.08
C ARG A 35 -8.84 7.72 -4.44
N LEU A 36 -9.89 7.20 -5.07
CA LEU A 36 -9.95 5.82 -5.55
C LEU A 36 -8.90 5.54 -6.62
N ARG A 37 -8.73 6.45 -7.58
CA ARG A 37 -7.68 6.35 -8.61
C ARG A 37 -6.27 6.38 -8.01
N ASN A 38 -6.09 7.15 -6.94
CA ASN A 38 -4.82 7.28 -6.26
C ASN A 38 -4.67 6.28 -5.10
N ALA A 39 -5.68 5.45 -4.84
CA ALA A 39 -5.54 4.33 -3.94
C ALA A 39 -4.69 3.31 -4.67
N SER A 40 -3.41 3.25 -4.33
CA SER A 40 -2.46 2.26 -4.82
C SER A 40 -2.86 0.88 -4.27
N ALA A 41 -4.00 0.35 -4.73
CA ALA A 41 -4.44 -0.96 -4.35
C ALA A 41 -3.54 -1.96 -5.07
N VAL A 42 -2.59 -2.53 -4.31
CA VAL A 42 -1.93 -3.76 -4.72
C VAL A 42 -3.00 -4.85 -4.66
N SER A 43 -3.49 -5.27 -5.83
CA SER A 43 -4.38 -6.42 -5.96
C SER A 43 -3.57 -7.70 -5.75
N MET A 44 -4.15 -8.64 -5.04
CA MET A 44 -3.61 -9.99 -4.88
C MET A 44 -4.68 -11.00 -5.26
N ASP A 45 -4.28 -12.24 -5.51
CA ASP A 45 -5.21 -13.32 -5.77
C ASP A 45 -6.08 -13.57 -4.52
N ASP A 46 -7.30 -14.10 -4.73
CA ASP A 46 -8.31 -14.23 -3.67
C ASP A 46 -7.84 -15.06 -2.47
N ASP A 47 -7.03 -16.10 -2.73
CA ASP A 47 -6.42 -16.94 -1.68
C ASP A 47 -5.38 -16.17 -0.86
N VAL A 48 -4.57 -15.34 -1.50
CA VAL A 48 -3.59 -14.48 -0.83
C VAL A 48 -4.30 -13.38 -0.02
N GLU A 49 -5.41 -12.83 -0.54
CA GLU A 49 -6.25 -11.87 0.18
C GLU A 49 -6.87 -12.45 1.46
N GLU A 50 -7.35 -13.70 1.41
CA GLU A 50 -7.89 -14.40 2.57
C GLU A 50 -6.81 -14.56 3.65
N VAL A 51 -5.65 -15.09 3.29
CA VAL A 51 -4.53 -15.28 4.23
C VAL A 51 -4.06 -13.95 4.81
N LEU A 52 -3.94 -12.90 4.00
CA LEU A 52 -3.54 -11.58 4.48
C LEU A 52 -4.56 -10.96 5.43
N ARG A 53 -5.86 -11.22 5.21
CA ARG A 53 -6.94 -10.74 6.08
C ARG A 53 -6.89 -11.41 7.44
N ASP A 54 -6.71 -12.73 7.45
CA ASP A 54 -6.56 -13.50 8.69
C ASP A 54 -5.33 -13.04 9.47
N LEU A 55 -4.19 -12.91 8.79
CA LEU A 55 -2.95 -12.43 9.38
C LEU A 55 -3.06 -10.99 9.92
N ALA A 56 -3.74 -10.10 9.19
CA ALA A 56 -4.01 -8.75 9.65
C ALA A 56 -4.88 -8.76 10.92
N GLY A 57 -5.87 -9.65 10.97
CA GLY A 57 -6.71 -9.89 12.16
C GLY A 57 -5.90 -10.35 13.37
N GLU A 58 -4.99 -11.31 13.18
CA GLU A 58 -4.09 -11.81 14.23
C GLU A 58 -3.17 -10.71 14.78
N PHE A 59 -2.65 -9.84 13.91
CA PHE A 59 -1.79 -8.73 14.31
C PHE A 59 -2.54 -7.48 14.78
N GLY A 60 -3.87 -7.45 14.70
CA GLY A 60 -4.67 -6.25 14.99
C GLY A 60 -4.33 -5.07 14.08
N MET A 61 -3.86 -5.34 12.87
CA MET A 61 -3.42 -4.36 11.87
C MET A 61 -4.45 -4.24 10.75
N THR A 62 -4.41 -3.15 9.98
CA THR A 62 -5.14 -3.11 8.71
C THR A 62 -4.39 -3.92 7.65
N ARG A 63 -5.10 -4.43 6.64
CA ARG A 63 -4.49 -5.13 5.48
C ARG A 63 -3.29 -4.39 4.92
N ASN A 64 -3.40 -3.07 4.72
CA ASN A 64 -2.33 -2.27 4.14
C ASN A 64 -1.14 -2.10 5.09
N ASP A 65 -1.40 -2.02 6.40
CA ASP A 65 -0.33 -1.99 7.40
C ASP A 65 0.42 -3.32 7.43
N THR A 66 -0.29 -4.45 7.37
CA THR A 66 0.29 -5.79 7.29
C THR A 66 1.14 -5.97 6.04
N ILE A 67 0.67 -5.54 4.87
CA ILE A 67 1.47 -5.57 3.63
C ILE A 67 2.73 -4.71 3.77
N SER A 68 2.60 -3.49 4.30
CA SER A 68 3.73 -2.57 4.49
C SER A 68 4.76 -3.15 5.47
N PHE A 69 4.29 -3.83 6.51
CA PHE A 69 5.11 -4.52 7.49
C PHE A 69 5.86 -5.69 6.87
N ILE A 70 5.17 -6.58 6.14
CA ILE A 70 5.80 -7.72 5.46
C ILE A 70 6.87 -7.27 4.47
N VAL A 71 6.56 -6.26 3.64
CA VAL A 71 7.52 -5.74 2.65
C VAL A 71 8.75 -5.14 3.34
N ARG A 72 8.56 -4.41 4.44
CA ARG A 72 9.67 -3.87 5.24
C ARG A 72 10.55 -4.97 5.81
N GLU A 73 9.97 -5.92 6.53
CA GLU A 73 10.67 -7.05 7.13
C GLU A 73 11.41 -7.88 6.08
N TRP A 74 10.77 -8.11 4.93
CA TRP A 74 11.38 -8.82 3.82
C TRP A 74 12.59 -8.04 3.29
N MET A 75 12.48 -6.73 3.06
CA MET A 75 13.58 -5.89 2.57
C MET A 75 14.74 -5.82 3.56
N GLU A 76 14.46 -5.76 4.87
CA GLU A 76 15.49 -5.75 5.91
C GLU A 76 16.26 -7.07 5.98
N LYS A 77 15.57 -8.21 5.79
CA LYS A 77 16.19 -9.54 5.85
C LYS A 77 16.78 -10.03 4.53
N ASN A 78 16.32 -9.52 3.40
CA ASN A 78 16.67 -10.00 2.06
C ASN A 78 17.32 -8.92 1.19
N LEU A 79 18.09 -8.01 1.81
CA LEU A 79 18.81 -6.94 1.11
C LEU A 79 19.50 -7.50 -0.14
N TYR A 80 18.92 -7.25 -1.32
CA TYR A 80 19.46 -7.67 -2.60
C TYR A 80 20.65 -6.76 -2.93
N LEU A 81 21.81 -7.04 -2.33
CA LEU A 81 23.08 -6.74 -2.97
C LEU A 81 23.55 -8.02 -3.66
N PRO A 82 23.69 -8.05 -5.00
CA PRO A 82 24.79 -8.79 -5.57
C PRO A 82 26.04 -8.14 -4.97
N VAL A 83 26.53 -8.74 -3.90
CA VAL A 83 27.88 -8.52 -3.43
C VAL A 83 28.77 -9.02 -4.58
N HIS A 84 29.04 -8.16 -5.55
CA HIS A 84 30.37 -8.16 -6.13
C HIS A 84 31.26 -7.61 -5.02
N VAL A 85 31.69 -8.52 -4.13
CA VAL A 85 33.05 -8.39 -3.62
C VAL A 85 33.88 -8.48 -4.90
N LEU A 86 34.18 -7.33 -5.49
CA LEU A 86 35.45 -7.21 -6.16
C LEU A 86 36.42 -7.48 -5.02
N ASP A 87 37.02 -8.68 -5.01
CA ASP A 87 38.25 -8.86 -4.25
C ASP A 87 39.19 -7.80 -4.83
N GLU A 88 39.27 -6.66 -4.15
CA GLU A 88 40.29 -5.62 -4.35
C GLU A 88 41.67 -6.12 -3.88
N ASP A 89 41.87 -7.44 -3.77
CA ASP A 89 43.16 -8.11 -3.65
C ASP A 89 43.51 -8.85 -4.96
N GLY A 90 43.15 -8.28 -6.11
CA GLY A 90 43.83 -8.54 -7.36
C GLY A 90 45.24 -7.95 -7.31
N ASP A 91 46.14 -8.61 -6.58
CA ASP A 91 47.58 -8.42 -6.67
C ASP A 91 47.99 -8.66 -8.13
N VAL A 92 48.09 -7.58 -8.90
CA VAL A 92 48.72 -7.61 -10.22
C VAL A 92 50.22 -7.57 -9.97
N ASP A 93 50.81 -8.76 -9.79
CA ASP A 93 52.25 -8.95 -9.89
C ASP A 93 52.66 -8.62 -11.34
N GLY A 94 53.02 -7.36 -11.55
CA GLY A 94 53.60 -6.87 -12.78
C GLY A 94 55.00 -7.43 -12.94
N SER A 95 55.09 -8.64 -13.50
CA SER A 95 56.35 -9.16 -14.05
C SER A 95 56.58 -8.59 -15.45
N ASP A 96 57.59 -7.70 -15.52
CA ASP A 96 58.42 -7.23 -16.66
C ASP A 96 57.87 -7.23 -18.11
#